data_AF-A0AAX4Y3H8-F1
#
_entry.id   AF-A0AAX4Y3H8-F1
#
_cell.length_a   1.000
_cell.length_b   1.000
_cell.length_c   1.000
_cell.angle_alpha   90.00
_cell.angle_beta   90.00
_cell.angle_gamma   90.00
#
_symmetry.space_group_name_H-M   'P 1'
#
loop_
_entity.id
_entity.type
_entity.pdbx_description
1 polymer ?
#
loop_
_entity_poly.entity_id
_entity_poly.type
_entity_poly.pdbx_seq_one_letter_code
_entity_poly.pdbx_strand_id
1 'polypeptide(L)'
;HAFIQPSLASDVDGRYRTMGQEIKQDASYTNYTVFSLWDTFRAAHPLYTIVTPEQNQAFIRSLLRKYDEGGILPKWVLASNETGTMIGYHAVSVIA
;
A
#
# COMPACT_ATOMS: atom_id res chain seq x y z
N HIS A 1 7.92 -0.09 -16.69
CA HIS A 1 7.72 -1.28 -15.84
C HIS A 1 7.67 -0.95 -14.36
N ALA A 2 8.65 -0.26 -13.77
CA ALA A 2 8.62 0.06 -12.33
C ALA A 2 7.40 0.90 -11.89
N PHE A 3 6.87 1.77 -12.77
CA PHE A 3 5.79 2.71 -12.42
C PHE A 3 4.38 2.24 -12.80
N ILE A 4 4.16 0.94 -13.02
CA ILE A 4 2.82 0.41 -13.27
C ILE A 4 2.08 0.05 -11.95
N GLN A 5 2.82 -0.11 -10.85
CA GLN A 5 2.32 -0.47 -9.52
C GLN A 5 3.19 0.20 -8.44
N PRO A 6 2.68 0.41 -7.20
CA PRO A 6 1.30 0.25 -6.73
C PRO A 6 0.27 1.10 -7.49
N SER A 7 -0.98 0.63 -7.56
CA SER A 7 -2.07 1.26 -8.32
C SER A 7 -3.09 1.95 -7.42
N LEU A 8 -3.68 3.03 -7.94
CA LEU A 8 -4.78 3.74 -7.30
C LEU A 8 -6.00 2.81 -7.14
N ALA A 9 -6.54 2.76 -5.93
CA ALA A 9 -7.66 1.93 -5.52
C ALA A 9 -8.70 2.73 -4.71
N SER A 10 -8.79 4.03 -4.99
CA SER A 10 -9.86 4.92 -4.56
C SER A 10 -10.46 5.64 -5.77
N ASP A 11 -11.76 5.87 -5.72
CA ASP A 11 -12.51 6.61 -6.73
C ASP A 11 -12.24 8.12 -6.62
N VAL A 12 -12.62 8.87 -7.67
CA VAL A 12 -12.44 10.33 -7.75
C VAL A 12 -13.16 11.10 -6.63
N ASP A 13 -14.21 10.53 -6.05
CA ASP A 13 -14.95 11.10 -4.93
C ASP A 13 -14.39 10.70 -3.55
N GLY A 14 -13.25 10.01 -3.52
CA GLY A 14 -12.58 9.58 -2.29
C GLY A 14 -13.13 8.27 -1.72
N ARG A 15 -14.08 7.59 -2.38
CA ARG A 15 -14.53 6.26 -1.96
C ARG A 15 -13.45 5.21 -2.17
N TYR A 16 -13.28 4.31 -1.21
CA TYR A 16 -12.40 3.16 -1.33
C TYR A 16 -12.92 1.99 -0.48
N ARG A 17 -12.48 0.78 -0.83
CA ARG A 17 -12.81 -0.43 -0.06
C ARG A 17 -11.73 -0.69 0.99
N THR A 18 -12.16 -0.76 2.25
CA THR A 18 -11.30 -1.03 3.41
C THR A 18 -10.86 -2.48 3.46
N MET A 19 -9.87 -2.79 4.31
CA MET A 19 -9.48 -4.18 4.58
C MET A 19 -10.63 -5.03 5.14
N GLY A 20 -11.59 -4.41 5.85
CA GLY A 20 -12.80 -5.03 6.36
C GLY A 20 -13.92 -5.21 5.32
N GLN A 21 -13.65 -4.98 4.03
CA GLN A 21 -14.60 -5.08 2.91
C GLN A 21 -15.75 -4.05 2.93
N GLU A 22 -15.65 -3.02 3.77
CA GLU A 22 -16.59 -1.90 3.79
C GLU A 22 -16.18 -0.82 2.79
N ILE A 23 -17.14 -0.04 2.30
CA ILE A 23 -16.85 1.18 1.53
C ILE A 23 -16.79 2.36 2.49
N LYS A 24 -15.65 3.05 2.53
CA LYS A 24 -15.47 4.34 3.23
C LYS A 24 -15.20 5.44 2.21
N GLN A 25 -15.48 6.68 2.60
CA GLN A 25 -15.20 7.86 1.78
C GLN A 25 -14.29 8.80 2.56
N ASP A 26 -13.15 9.16 1.97
CA ASP A 26 -12.20 10.12 2.52
C ASP A 26 -11.48 10.83 1.38
N ALA A 27 -11.93 12.03 1.05
CA ALA A 27 -11.36 12.84 -0.04
C ALA A 27 -9.93 13.34 0.26
N SER A 28 -9.46 13.26 1.52
CA SER A 28 -8.11 13.64 1.91
C SER A 28 -7.09 12.50 1.77
N TYR A 29 -7.56 11.29 1.48
CA TYR A 29 -6.77 10.07 1.42
C TYR A 29 -6.82 9.44 0.02
N THR A 30 -5.67 8.99 -0.46
CA THR A 30 -5.55 8.23 -1.70
C THR A 30 -5.20 6.79 -1.35
N ASN A 31 -6.07 5.85 -1.69
CA ASN A 31 -5.82 4.43 -1.41
C ASN A 31 -5.00 3.79 -2.53
N TYR A 32 -3.93 3.09 -2.17
CA TYR A 32 -3.15 2.28 -3.11
C TYR A 32 -3.27 0.78 -2.80
N THR A 33 -3.02 -0.05 -3.82
CA THR A 33 -3.03 -1.51 -3.72
C THR A 33 -1.97 -2.16 -4.60
N VAL A 34 -1.86 -3.50 -4.54
CA VAL A 34 -0.79 -4.32 -5.13
C VAL A 34 0.54 -4.01 -4.47
N PHE A 35 0.68 -4.44 -3.22
CA PHE A 35 1.90 -4.29 -2.44
C PHE A 35 2.63 -5.63 -2.37
N SER A 36 3.50 -5.91 -3.35
CA SER A 36 4.36 -7.12 -3.35
C SER A 36 5.59 -6.95 -2.48
N LEU A 37 5.38 -6.73 -1.18
CA LEU A 37 6.43 -6.19 -0.30
C LEU A 37 7.58 -7.15 -0.06
N TRP A 38 7.37 -8.46 -0.21
CA TRP A 38 8.49 -9.39 -0.21
C TRP A 38 9.50 -9.09 -1.32
N ASP A 39 9.08 -8.57 -2.48
CA ASP A 39 9.97 -8.20 -3.59
C ASP A 39 10.36 -6.73 -3.56
N THR A 40 9.37 -5.84 -3.45
CA THR A 40 9.54 -4.42 -3.77
C THR A 40 10.38 -3.68 -2.75
N PHE A 41 10.51 -4.19 -1.52
CA PHE A 41 11.38 -3.60 -0.51
C PHE A 41 12.86 -3.60 -0.92
N ARG A 42 13.27 -4.53 -1.80
CA ARG A 42 14.69 -4.73 -2.16
C ARG A 42 15.24 -3.64 -3.08
N ALA A 43 14.41 -3.08 -3.95
CA ALA A 43 14.87 -2.14 -4.97
C ALA A 43 13.80 -1.13 -5.42
N ALA A 44 12.53 -1.52 -5.52
CA ALA A 44 11.49 -0.62 -6.01
C ALA A 44 11.20 0.52 -5.01
N HIS A 45 10.95 0.22 -3.74
CA HIS A 45 10.77 1.26 -2.72
C HIS A 45 12.05 2.10 -2.51
N PRO A 46 13.27 1.52 -2.45
CA PRO A 46 14.50 2.31 -2.49
C PRO A 46 14.65 3.20 -3.73
N LEU A 47 14.17 2.79 -4.90
CA LEU A 47 14.15 3.66 -6.07
C LEU A 47 13.15 4.81 -5.87
N TYR A 48 11.94 4.51 -5.37
CA TYR A 48 10.90 5.51 -5.19
C TYR A 48 11.28 6.59 -4.17
N THR A 49 12.10 6.30 -3.17
CA THR A 49 12.62 7.33 -2.25
C THR A 49 13.50 8.36 -2.97
N ILE A 50 14.11 8.01 -4.09
CA ILE A 50 15.00 8.89 -4.87
C ILE A 50 14.22 9.66 -5.93
N VAL A 51 13.39 8.98 -6.71
CA VAL A 51 12.80 9.57 -7.93
C VAL A 51 11.36 10.06 -7.76
N THR A 52 10.61 9.50 -6.81
CA THR A 52 9.20 9.84 -6.55
C THR A 52 8.87 9.79 -5.04
N PRO A 53 9.59 10.57 -4.20
CA PRO A 53 9.51 10.45 -2.74
C PRO A 53 8.09 10.73 -2.21
N GLU A 54 7.39 11.71 -2.76
CA GLU A 54 6.02 12.05 -2.36
C GLU A 54 5.03 10.89 -2.60
N GLN A 55 5.21 10.19 -3.73
CA GLN A 55 4.41 9.02 -4.06
C GLN A 55 4.73 7.85 -3.12
N ASN A 56 6.02 7.64 -2.80
CA ASN A 56 6.41 6.61 -1.82
C ASN A 56 5.82 6.90 -0.44
N GLN A 57 5.76 8.16 -0.03
CA GLN A 57 5.07 8.58 1.20
C GLN A 57 3.56 8.31 1.14
N ALA A 58 2.92 8.47 -0.02
CA ALA A 58 1.52 8.09 -0.20
C ALA A 58 1.31 6.58 -0.07
N PHE A 59 2.23 5.76 -0.59
CA PHE A 59 2.22 4.31 -0.41
C PHE A 59 2.36 3.92 1.06
N ILE A 60 3.28 4.55 1.79
CA ILE A 60 3.45 4.34 3.24
C ILE A 60 2.17 4.68 3.99
N ARG A 61 1.52 5.82 3.70
CA ARG A 61 0.22 6.16 4.28
C ARG A 61 -0.85 5.10 4.01
N SER A 62 -0.88 4.52 2.81
CA SER A 62 -1.79 3.39 2.52
C SER A 62 -1.45 2.14 3.32
N LEU A 63 -0.17 1.81 3.54
CA LEU A 63 0.22 0.67 4.37
C LEU A 63 -0.22 0.84 5.83
N LEU A 64 -0.05 2.06 6.37
CA LEU A 64 -0.50 2.41 7.72
C LEU A 64 -2.03 2.35 7.86
N ARG A 65 -2.77 2.90 6.89
CA ARG A 65 -4.24 2.81 6.87
C ARG A 65 -4.72 1.35 6.82
N LYS A 66 -4.05 0.50 6.06
CA LYS A 66 -4.37 -0.94 6.01
C LYS A 66 -4.05 -1.64 7.32
N TYR A 67 -3.04 -1.22 8.06
CA TYR A 67 -2.80 -1.67 9.43
C TYR A 67 -3.94 -1.24 10.37
N ASP A 68 -4.35 0.03 10.33
CA ASP A 68 -5.46 0.52 11.17
C ASP A 68 -6.77 -0.24 10.90
N GLU A 69 -7.01 -0.61 9.64
CA GLU A 69 -8.22 -1.33 9.22
C GLU A 69 -8.13 -2.86 9.39
N GLY A 70 -6.94 -3.44 9.26
CA GLY A 70 -6.72 -4.89 9.20
C GLY A 70 -5.99 -5.48 10.41
N GLY A 71 -5.49 -4.66 11.32
CA GLY A 71 -4.79 -5.06 12.55
C GLY A 71 -3.35 -5.56 12.36
N ILE A 72 -2.88 -5.71 11.12
CA ILE A 72 -1.53 -6.18 10.79
C ILE A 72 -0.94 -5.36 9.65
N LEU A 73 0.35 -5.04 9.74
CA LEU A 73 1.03 -4.38 8.62
C LEU A 73 1.03 -5.35 7.43
N PRO A 74 0.66 -4.87 6.22
CA PRO A 74 0.59 -5.70 5.04
C PRO A 74 1.85 -6.54 4.80
N LYS A 75 1.68 -7.80 4.44
CA LYS A 75 2.74 -8.63 3.85
C LYS A 75 2.65 -8.59 2.34
N TRP A 76 1.46 -8.94 1.84
CA TRP A 76 1.16 -8.92 0.43
C TRP A 76 -0.33 -8.61 0.24
N VAL A 77 -0.62 -7.38 -0.16
CA VAL A 77 -2.01 -6.93 -0.35
C VAL A 77 -2.35 -6.85 -1.82
N LEU A 78 -3.49 -7.44 -2.16
CA LEU A 78 -4.13 -7.33 -3.46
C LEU A 78 -5.58 -6.89 -3.31
N ALA A 79 -5.91 -5.80 -4.00
CA ALA A 79 -7.12 -5.02 -3.79
C ALA A 79 -7.24 -4.59 -2.31
N SER A 80 -8.17 -5.22 -1.58
CA SER A 80 -8.43 -4.94 -0.16
C SER A 80 -8.29 -6.20 0.69
N ASN A 81 -7.45 -7.14 0.25
CA ASN A 81 -7.22 -8.41 0.93
C ASN A 81 -5.74 -8.58 1.25
N GLU A 82 -5.45 -8.93 2.50
CA GLU A 82 -4.16 -9.51 2.87
C GLU A 82 -4.16 -10.98 2.46
N THR A 83 -3.20 -11.39 1.63
CA THR A 83 -3.16 -12.76 1.08
C THR A 83 -2.27 -13.69 1.90
N GLY A 84 -1.45 -13.15 2.80
CA GLY A 84 -0.45 -13.90 3.56
C GLY A 84 0.74 -14.36 2.71
N THR A 85 0.81 -13.98 1.43
CA THR A 85 1.79 -14.47 0.45
C THR A 85 3.23 -14.09 0.85
N MET A 86 4.15 -15.03 0.61
CA MET A 86 5.57 -14.98 0.99
C MET A 86 5.84 -14.86 2.50
N ILE A 87 7.11 -14.66 2.86
CA ILE A 87 7.62 -14.64 4.24
C ILE A 87 7.98 -13.22 4.69
N GLY A 88 8.18 -13.05 6.01
CA GLY A 88 8.62 -11.79 6.60
C GLY A 88 7.55 -10.70 6.69
N TYR A 89 7.93 -9.57 7.30
CA TYR A 89 7.09 -8.37 7.48
C TYR A 89 7.80 -7.15 6.86
N HIS A 90 7.89 -7.14 5.53
CA HIS A 90 8.73 -6.19 4.80
C HIS A 90 8.16 -4.78 4.71
N ALA A 91 6.89 -4.57 5.09
CA ALA A 91 6.35 -3.22 5.31
C ALA A 91 7.23 -2.39 6.26
N VAL A 92 7.81 -3.02 7.30
CA VAL A 92 8.70 -2.34 8.25
C VAL A 92 9.94 -1.79 7.56
N SER A 93 10.53 -2.54 6.63
CA SER A 93 11.70 -2.10 5.87
C SER A 93 11.40 -0.97 4.88
N VAL A 94 10.14 -0.86 4.43
CA VAL A 94 9.71 0.22 3.53
C VAL A 94 9.42 1.51 4.30
N ILE A 95 9.03 1.39 5.58
CA ILE A 95 8.64 2.51 6.45
C ILE A 95 9.85 3.13 7.18
N ALA A 96 10.82 2.31 7.58
CA ALA A 96 12.02 2.72 8.33
C ALA A 96 12.94 3.65 7.51
#